data_AF-A0A7S1BKW1-F1
#
_entry.id   AF-A0A7S1BKW1-F1
#
_cell.length_a   1.000
_cell.length_b   1.000
_cell.length_c   1.000
_cell.angle_alpha   90.00
_cell.angle_beta   90.00
_cell.angle_gamma   90.00
#
_symmetry.space_group_name_H-M   'P 1'
#
loop_
_entity.id
_entity.type
_entity.pdbx_description
1 polymer ?
#
loop_
_entity_poly.entity_id
_entity_poly.type
_entity_poly.pdbx_seq_one_letter_code
_entity_poly.pdbx_strand_id
1 'polypeptide(L)'
;FGVGAGDNDGGSERGRLPVRRFSSLPGSFPPYPKSGPLSHSVTSVAGHVFSIDFAAEYNSWDTVDPTELYLAPVVKIPTKGSVVHHLKTAGRGADVLVLWMDCDREGENINFEVMDVLLPLMSAEGGDPGARVFRALFSAITPADVLKAYRTLGRPDRRQAESVDARAELDLRVGASFSRFQSRFFQGRYAGLDGGVLSY
;
A
#
# COMPACT_ATOMS: atom_id res chain seq x y z
N PHE A 1 -28.22 12.41 -1.89
CA PHE A 1 -27.03 12.64 -2.70
C PHE A 1 -27.42 13.52 -3.88
N GLY A 2 -27.47 14.83 -3.66
CA GLY A 2 -27.62 15.78 -4.76
C GLY A 2 -26.23 16.04 -5.32
N VAL A 3 -25.98 15.58 -6.54
CA VAL A 3 -24.71 15.83 -7.24
C VAL A 3 -24.81 17.22 -7.86
N GLY A 4 -24.23 18.22 -7.19
CA GLY A 4 -23.87 19.47 -7.85
C GLY A 4 -22.62 19.20 -8.67
N ALA A 5 -22.78 19.08 -9.99
CA ALA A 5 -21.67 19.02 -10.93
C ALA A 5 -20.94 20.37 -10.90
N GLY A 6 -19.68 20.37 -10.48
CA GLY A 6 -18.80 21.54 -10.46
C GLY A 6 -17.46 21.18 -11.08
N ASP A 7 -17.28 21.69 -12.29
CA ASP A 7 -16.09 21.86 -13.13
C ASP A 7 -15.05 20.75 -13.33
N ASN A 8 -14.88 20.48 -14.61
CA ASN A 8 -13.99 19.52 -15.24
C ASN A 8 -12.68 20.24 -15.60
N ASP A 9 -11.67 20.18 -14.73
CA ASP A 9 -10.32 20.61 -15.09
C ASP A 9 -9.53 19.42 -15.64
N GLY A 10 -9.75 19.16 -16.93
CA GLY A 10 -9.14 18.08 -17.70
C GLY A 10 -7.72 18.41 -18.17
N GLY A 11 -6.80 18.62 -17.22
CA GLY A 11 -5.37 18.64 -17.51
C GLY A 11 -4.81 17.22 -17.62
N SER A 12 -4.52 16.77 -18.83
CA SER A 12 -3.86 15.48 -19.09
C SER A 12 -2.37 15.55 -18.69
N GLU A 13 -2.08 15.37 -17.40
CA GLU A 13 -0.72 15.10 -16.91
C GLU A 13 -0.41 13.61 -17.08
N ARG A 14 0.19 13.25 -18.22
CA ARG A 14 0.62 11.87 -18.50
C ARG A 14 1.54 11.38 -17.38
N GLY A 15 1.09 10.36 -16.65
CA GLY A 15 1.89 9.65 -15.64
C GLY A 15 1.55 9.98 -14.18
N ARG A 16 0.63 10.91 -13.90
CA ARG A 16 0.20 11.23 -12.54
C ARG A 16 -1.09 10.47 -12.18
N LEU A 17 -1.14 9.91 -10.97
CA LEU A 17 -2.34 9.24 -10.46
C LEU A 17 -3.46 10.28 -10.27
N PRO A 18 -4.73 9.95 -10.59
CA PRO A 18 -5.80 10.92 -10.55
C PRO A 18 -6.13 11.34 -9.11
N VAL A 19 -6.43 12.63 -8.92
CA VAL A 19 -7.03 13.15 -7.69
C VAL A 19 -8.35 13.80 -8.07
N ARG A 20 -9.46 13.32 -7.49
CA ARG A 20 -10.79 13.93 -7.66
C ARG A 20 -11.22 14.57 -6.35
N ARG A 21 -11.75 15.78 -6.42
CA ARG A 21 -12.22 16.53 -5.26
C ARG A 21 -13.71 16.79 -5.34
N PHE A 22 -14.40 16.68 -4.22
CA PHE A 22 -15.81 17.05 -4.11
C PHE A 22 -16.12 17.49 -2.68
N SER A 23 -17.22 18.22 -2.51
CA SER A 23 -17.65 18.68 -1.18
C SER A 23 -18.95 17.98 -0.78
N SER A 24 -19.11 17.75 0.52
CA SER A 24 -20.33 17.16 1.08
C SER A 24 -20.89 18.05 2.19
N LEU A 25 -22.22 17.99 2.39
CA LEU A 25 -22.90 18.77 3.40
C LEU A 25 -22.45 18.36 4.82
N PRO A 26 -22.50 19.30 5.80
CA PRO A 26 -22.22 19.01 7.20
C PRO A 26 -23.03 17.82 7.73
N GLY A 27 -22.43 16.97 8.57
CA GLY A 27 -23.08 15.80 9.16
C GLY A 27 -23.21 14.57 8.25
N SER A 28 -22.71 14.63 7.01
CA SER A 28 -22.73 13.48 6.09
C SER A 28 -21.63 12.44 6.34
N PHE A 29 -20.63 12.75 7.17
CA PHE A 29 -19.57 11.83 7.58
C PHE A 29 -19.74 11.47 9.07
N PRO A 30 -20.42 10.36 9.39
CA PRO A 30 -20.86 10.07 10.75
C PRO A 30 -19.75 9.83 11.80
N PRO A 31 -18.51 9.38 11.47
CA PRO A 31 -17.53 9.05 12.50
C PRO A 31 -16.56 10.18 12.87
N TYR A 32 -16.71 11.40 12.34
CA TYR A 32 -15.85 12.53 12.70
C TYR A 32 -16.66 13.80 13.03
N PRO A 33 -16.54 14.36 14.26
CA PRO A 33 -17.36 15.48 14.71
C PRO A 33 -16.78 16.81 14.20
N LYS A 34 -16.80 17.05 12.89
CA LYS A 34 -16.63 18.40 12.34
C LYS A 34 -17.99 19.00 11.99
N SER A 35 -18.22 20.21 12.47
CA SER A 35 -19.47 20.99 12.31
C SER A 35 -19.56 21.74 10.97
N GLY A 36 -18.52 21.65 10.12
CA GLY A 36 -18.43 22.37 8.85
C GLY A 36 -18.58 21.50 7.60
N PRO A 37 -18.62 22.13 6.40
CA PRO A 37 -18.58 21.42 5.13
C PRO A 37 -17.30 20.58 5.00
N LEU A 38 -17.43 19.35 4.51
CA LEU A 38 -16.29 18.45 4.32
C LEU A 38 -15.84 18.48 2.86
N SER A 39 -14.55 18.74 2.65
CA SER A 39 -13.91 18.56 1.35
C SER A 39 -13.29 17.18 1.28
N HIS A 40 -13.67 16.42 0.26
CA HIS A 40 -13.15 15.09 -0.04
C HIS A 40 -12.08 15.21 -1.12
N SER A 41 -10.98 14.50 -0.93
CA SER A 41 -9.93 14.31 -1.93
C SER A 41 -9.74 12.81 -2.11
N VAL A 42 -10.15 12.29 -3.26
CA VAL A 42 -10.11 10.86 -3.59
C VAL A 42 -8.99 10.62 -4.59
N THR A 43 -8.14 9.66 -4.27
CA THR A 43 -7.05 9.22 -5.14
C THR A 43 -6.84 7.72 -5.01
N SER A 44 -5.91 7.16 -5.77
CA SER A 44 -5.59 5.74 -5.79
C SER A 44 -4.09 5.49 -5.76
N VAL A 45 -3.72 4.23 -5.52
CA VAL A 45 -2.39 3.68 -5.78
C VAL A 45 -2.48 2.69 -6.94
N ALA A 46 -1.33 2.29 -7.49
CA ALA A 46 -1.25 1.31 -8.57
C ALA A 46 -0.55 0.03 -8.07
N GLY A 47 -1.26 -0.77 -7.28
CA GLY A 47 -0.71 -1.93 -6.58
C GLY A 47 0.03 -1.56 -5.30
N HIS A 48 0.94 -2.43 -4.86
CA HIS A 48 1.76 -2.21 -3.67
C HIS A 48 2.62 -0.95 -3.81
N VAL A 49 2.65 -0.16 -2.74
CA VAL A 49 3.50 1.02 -2.58
C VAL A 49 4.94 0.59 -2.30
N PHE A 50 5.13 -0.53 -1.59
CA PHE A 50 6.44 -1.07 -1.26
C PHE A 50 6.60 -2.51 -1.76
N SER A 51 7.84 -2.87 -2.09
CA SER A 51 8.30 -4.24 -2.18
C SER A 51 9.24 -4.51 -1.02
N ILE A 52 9.50 -5.77 -0.71
CA ILE A 52 10.52 -6.15 0.26
C ILE A 52 11.77 -6.70 -0.44
N ASP A 53 12.93 -6.45 0.14
CA ASP A 53 14.21 -7.02 -0.28
C ASP A 53 15.13 -7.16 0.93
N PHE A 54 16.24 -7.89 0.78
CA PHE A 54 17.27 -7.90 1.81
C PHE A 54 18.00 -6.55 1.89
N ALA A 55 18.60 -6.26 3.04
CA ALA A 55 19.54 -5.16 3.16
C ALA A 55 20.68 -5.32 2.13
N ALA A 56 21.18 -4.19 1.61
CA ALA A 56 22.09 -4.18 0.46
C ALA A 56 23.37 -5.02 0.65
N GLU A 57 23.83 -5.18 1.89
CA GLU A 57 24.98 -6.03 2.26
C GLU A 57 24.75 -7.53 1.95
N TYR A 58 23.51 -7.99 1.89
CA TYR A 58 23.14 -9.39 1.60
C TYR A 58 22.83 -9.64 0.11
N ASN A 59 22.97 -8.63 -0.76
CA ASN A 59 22.62 -8.75 -2.18
C ASN A 59 23.68 -9.45 -3.03
N SER A 60 24.91 -9.62 -2.54
CA SER A 60 25.96 -10.33 -3.27
C SER A 60 25.73 -11.85 -3.23
N TRP A 61 25.55 -12.47 -4.40
CA TRP A 61 25.34 -13.91 -4.52
C TRP A 61 26.62 -14.73 -4.26
N ASP A 62 27.78 -14.12 -4.52
CA ASP A 62 29.09 -14.80 -4.42
C ASP A 62 29.61 -14.85 -2.99
N THR A 63 29.41 -13.78 -2.22
CA THR A 63 30.02 -13.60 -0.90
C THR A 63 29.13 -13.97 0.27
N VAL A 64 27.80 -13.97 0.08
CA VAL A 64 26.82 -14.26 1.13
C VAL A 64 26.49 -15.74 1.11
N ASP A 65 26.61 -16.41 2.26
CA ASP A 65 26.12 -17.78 2.42
C ASP A 65 24.58 -17.76 2.35
N PRO A 66 23.94 -18.58 1.48
CA PRO A 66 22.49 -18.65 1.39
C PRO A 66 21.77 -18.90 2.73
N THR A 67 22.43 -19.56 3.70
CA THR A 67 21.88 -19.81 5.04
C THR A 67 21.75 -18.55 5.89
N GLU A 68 22.60 -17.53 5.66
CA GLU A 68 22.52 -16.25 6.37
C GLU A 68 21.25 -15.47 6.01
N LEU A 69 20.67 -15.71 4.83
CA LEU A 69 19.45 -15.03 4.37
C LEU A 69 18.22 -15.36 5.23
N TYR A 70 18.22 -16.43 6.01
CA TYR A 70 17.13 -16.75 6.93
C TYR A 70 17.04 -15.79 8.12
N LEU A 71 18.16 -15.15 8.49
CA LEU A 71 18.24 -14.20 9.60
C LEU A 71 18.55 -12.77 9.13
N ALA A 72 18.90 -12.58 7.85
CA ALA A 72 19.19 -11.28 7.27
C ALA A 72 18.02 -10.29 7.48
N PRO A 73 18.30 -9.01 7.79
CA PRO A 73 17.29 -7.97 7.84
C PRO A 73 16.62 -7.75 6.48
N VAL A 74 15.29 -7.59 6.50
CA VAL A 74 14.46 -7.27 5.33
C VAL A 74 14.05 -5.81 5.40
N VAL A 75 14.11 -5.12 4.26
CA VAL A 75 13.77 -3.71 4.13
C VAL A 75 12.62 -3.52 3.15
N LYS A 76 11.74 -2.55 3.43
CA LYS A 76 10.69 -2.11 2.51
C LYS A 76 11.25 -1.03 1.56
N ILE A 77 11.16 -1.27 0.26
CA ILE A 77 11.66 -0.40 -0.81
C ILE A 77 10.45 0.10 -1.61
N PRO A 78 10.33 1.42 -1.88
CA PRO A 78 9.24 1.93 -2.72
C PRO A 78 9.27 1.28 -4.11
N THR A 79 8.15 0.69 -4.54
CA THR A 79 8.04 0.08 -5.88
C THR A 79 8.25 1.12 -6.97
N LYS A 80 7.70 2.33 -6.75
CA LYS A 80 7.86 3.52 -7.59
C LYS A 80 7.90 4.75 -6.71
N GLY A 81 8.98 5.52 -6.79
CA GLY A 81 9.12 6.78 -6.03
C GLY A 81 8.00 7.79 -6.31
N SER A 82 7.40 7.74 -7.50
CA SER A 82 6.27 8.59 -7.88
C SER A 82 5.00 8.31 -7.06
N VAL A 83 4.74 7.07 -6.63
CA VAL A 83 3.55 6.71 -5.84
C VAL A 83 3.65 7.31 -4.44
N VAL A 84 4.81 7.17 -3.79
CA VAL A 84 5.05 7.76 -2.47
C VAL A 84 4.94 9.29 -2.55
N HIS A 85 5.59 9.92 -3.53
CA HIS A 85 5.49 11.36 -3.71
C HIS A 85 4.05 11.84 -3.96
N HIS A 86 3.29 11.09 -4.76
CA HIS A 86 1.88 11.35 -5.03
C HIS A 86 1.03 11.29 -3.75
N LEU A 87 1.14 10.22 -2.96
CA LEU A 87 0.43 10.09 -1.69
C LEU A 87 0.77 11.26 -0.75
N LYS A 88 2.05 11.56 -0.57
CA LYS A 88 2.50 12.69 0.27
C LYS A 88 1.91 14.03 -0.19
N THR A 89 1.75 14.23 -1.49
CA THR A 89 1.18 15.47 -2.04
C THR A 89 -0.33 15.52 -1.87
N ALA A 90 -1.02 14.39 -2.11
CA ALA A 90 -2.48 14.31 -2.09
C ALA A 90 -3.08 14.30 -0.66
N GLY A 91 -2.37 13.71 0.31
CA GLY A 91 -2.86 13.50 1.68
C GLY A 91 -2.29 14.43 2.76
N ARG A 92 -1.31 15.29 2.42
CA ARG A 92 -0.73 16.21 3.42
C ARG A 92 -1.80 17.15 3.99
N GLY A 93 -1.81 17.26 5.31
CA GLY A 93 -2.75 18.09 6.06
C GLY A 93 -4.17 17.53 6.11
N ALA A 94 -4.41 16.31 5.64
CA ALA A 94 -5.73 15.67 5.75
C ALA A 94 -6.10 15.48 7.22
N ASP A 95 -7.35 15.79 7.56
CA ASP A 95 -7.89 15.56 8.91
C ASP A 95 -8.28 14.10 9.14
N VAL A 96 -8.71 13.42 8.08
CA VAL A 96 -9.29 12.07 8.12
C VAL A 96 -8.79 11.29 6.93
N LEU A 97 -8.44 10.02 7.14
CA LEU A 97 -8.06 9.08 6.09
C LEU A 97 -9.12 7.99 6.01
N VAL A 98 -9.67 7.76 4.81
CA VAL A 98 -10.60 6.65 4.56
C VAL A 98 -10.00 5.72 3.51
N LEU A 99 -9.86 4.46 3.89
CA LEU A 99 -9.22 3.40 3.13
C LEU A 99 -10.26 2.64 2.30
N TRP A 100 -10.04 2.59 0.99
CA TRP A 100 -10.97 2.06 -0.01
C TRP A 100 -10.37 0.95 -0.89
N MET A 101 -9.23 0.36 -0.48
CA MET A 101 -8.65 -0.76 -1.22
C MET A 101 -9.60 -1.97 -1.25
N ASP A 102 -9.33 -2.92 -2.14
CA ASP A 102 -10.15 -4.12 -2.26
C ASP A 102 -10.26 -4.86 -0.93
N CYS A 103 -11.42 -5.50 -0.68
CA CYS A 103 -11.73 -6.13 0.60
C CYS A 103 -11.16 -7.56 0.70
N ASP A 104 -9.85 -7.68 0.49
CA ASP A 104 -9.06 -8.90 0.67
C ASP A 104 -7.78 -8.62 1.47
N ARG A 105 -6.95 -9.65 1.69
CA ARG A 105 -5.72 -9.53 2.49
C ARG A 105 -4.68 -8.61 1.85
N GLU A 106 -4.56 -8.63 0.52
CA GLU A 106 -3.61 -7.77 -0.21
C GLU A 106 -4.05 -6.30 -0.11
N GLY A 107 -5.34 -6.03 -0.26
CA GLY A 107 -5.92 -4.70 -0.05
C GLY A 107 -5.74 -4.20 1.38
N GLU A 108 -5.88 -5.06 2.40
CA GLU A 108 -5.54 -4.70 3.78
C GLU A 108 -4.04 -4.39 3.94
N ASN A 109 -3.14 -5.17 3.33
CA ASN A 109 -1.71 -4.87 3.37
C ASN A 109 -1.38 -3.50 2.75
N ILE A 110 -1.90 -3.22 1.55
CA ILE A 110 -1.73 -1.94 0.85
C ILE A 110 -2.31 -0.77 1.67
N ASN A 111 -3.42 -0.98 2.39
CA ASN A 111 -3.97 0.03 3.29
C ASN A 111 -2.94 0.47 4.35
N PHE A 112 -2.22 -0.48 4.96
CA PHE A 112 -1.19 -0.15 5.95
C PHE A 112 0.03 0.51 5.31
N GLU A 113 0.42 0.13 4.09
CA GLU A 113 1.47 0.83 3.36
C GLU A 113 1.13 2.30 3.11
N VAL A 114 -0.13 2.59 2.73
CA VAL A 114 -0.62 3.95 2.57
C VAL A 114 -0.64 4.71 3.90
N MET A 115 -1.05 4.04 4.99
CA MET A 115 -1.03 4.63 6.33
C MET A 115 0.38 5.01 6.77
N ASP A 116 1.38 4.15 6.55
CA ASP A 116 2.77 4.42 6.92
C ASP A 116 3.31 5.69 6.23
N VAL A 117 2.85 5.97 5.00
CA VAL A 117 3.21 7.20 4.26
C VAL A 117 2.43 8.43 4.75
N LEU A 118 1.14 8.28 5.03
CA LEU A 118 0.24 9.42 5.25
C LEU A 118 0.09 9.83 6.70
N LEU A 119 0.11 8.92 7.67
CA LEU A 119 -0.11 9.23 9.08
C LEU A 119 0.82 10.35 9.60
N PRO A 120 2.13 10.36 9.28
CA PRO A 120 3.03 11.45 9.71
C PRO A 120 2.73 12.81 9.07
N LEU A 121 1.93 12.84 7.98
CA LEU A 121 1.62 14.02 7.20
C LEU A 121 0.20 14.54 7.40
N MET A 122 -0.64 13.79 8.14
CA MET A 122 -1.99 14.22 8.49
C MET A 122 -1.94 15.43 9.43
N SER A 123 -3.04 16.18 9.47
CA SER A 123 -3.16 17.35 10.36
C SER A 123 -2.97 16.94 11.81
N ALA A 124 -2.14 17.66 12.59
CA ALA A 124 -2.01 17.41 14.03
C ALA A 124 -3.26 17.84 14.83
N GLU A 125 -4.14 18.62 14.21
CA GLU A 125 -5.40 19.06 14.81
C GLU A 125 -6.39 17.89 14.83
N GLY A 126 -6.81 17.46 16.03
CA GLY A 126 -7.75 16.34 16.21
C GLY A 126 -7.18 15.14 16.96
N GLY A 127 -5.99 15.26 17.56
CA GLY A 127 -5.40 14.23 18.42
C GLY A 127 -4.67 13.15 17.63
N ASP A 128 -4.74 11.91 18.11
CA ASP A 128 -4.06 10.76 17.49
C ASP A 128 -4.47 10.58 16.01
N PRO A 129 -3.53 10.69 15.04
CA PRO A 129 -3.80 10.42 13.64
C PRO A 129 -4.38 9.02 13.39
N GLY A 130 -3.93 8.00 14.15
CA GLY A 130 -4.43 6.63 14.03
C GLY A 130 -5.93 6.51 14.30
N ALA A 131 -6.44 7.24 15.30
CA ALA A 131 -7.86 7.28 15.64
C ALA A 131 -8.75 7.88 14.53
N ARG A 132 -8.16 8.57 13.54
CA ARG A 132 -8.86 9.21 12.40
C ARG A 132 -8.67 8.45 11.08
N VAL A 133 -8.18 7.21 11.14
CA VAL A 133 -8.12 6.30 10.00
C VAL A 133 -9.32 5.35 10.00
N PHE A 134 -10.04 5.33 8.89
CA PHE A 134 -11.24 4.52 8.71
C PHE A 134 -11.10 3.57 7.53
N ARG A 135 -11.80 2.44 7.60
CA ARG A 135 -11.82 1.42 6.54
C ARG A 135 -13.23 1.26 6.00
N ALA A 136 -13.42 1.46 4.70
CA ALA A 136 -14.67 1.23 4.01
C ALA A 136 -14.76 -0.22 3.54
N LEU A 137 -15.77 -0.98 3.95
CA LEU A 137 -15.96 -2.37 3.52
C LEU A 137 -17.09 -2.46 2.49
N PHE A 138 -16.76 -2.97 1.31
CA PHE A 138 -17.69 -3.13 0.18
C PHE A 138 -17.40 -4.46 -0.53
N SER A 139 -18.43 -5.06 -1.11
CA SER A 139 -18.34 -6.29 -1.90
C SER A 139 -18.52 -6.04 -3.40
N ALA A 140 -19.05 -4.87 -3.78
CA ALA A 140 -19.25 -4.52 -5.19
C ALA A 140 -19.15 -3.01 -5.43
N ILE A 141 -18.69 -2.63 -6.62
CA ILE A 141 -18.65 -1.22 -7.07
C ILE A 141 -20.05 -0.83 -7.60
N THR A 142 -21.02 -0.79 -6.69
CA THR A 142 -22.38 -0.33 -6.97
C THR A 142 -22.71 0.88 -6.09
N PRO A 143 -23.58 1.81 -6.53
CA PRO A 143 -23.94 2.97 -5.73
C PRO A 143 -24.48 2.58 -4.35
N ALA A 144 -25.32 1.55 -4.25
CA ALA A 144 -25.88 1.13 -2.97
C ALA A 144 -24.81 0.65 -1.98
N ASP A 145 -23.86 -0.15 -2.45
CA ASP A 145 -22.84 -0.76 -1.60
C ASP A 145 -21.76 0.23 -1.17
N VAL A 146 -21.32 1.11 -2.09
CA VAL A 146 -20.40 2.22 -1.76
C VAL A 146 -21.02 3.17 -0.73
N LEU A 147 -22.30 3.51 -0.89
CA LEU A 147 -22.99 4.38 0.06
C LEU A 147 -23.18 3.72 1.43
N LYS A 148 -23.44 2.42 1.46
CA LYS A 148 -23.48 1.64 2.70
C LYS A 148 -22.11 1.65 3.38
N ALA A 149 -21.05 1.30 2.66
CA ALA A 149 -19.67 1.28 3.16
C ALA A 149 -19.26 2.63 3.76
N TYR A 150 -19.56 3.74 3.06
CA TYR A 150 -19.27 5.09 3.53
C TYR A 150 -20.03 5.47 4.82
N ARG A 151 -21.22 4.92 5.05
CA ARG A 151 -22.00 5.16 6.28
C ARG A 151 -21.58 4.27 7.44
N THR A 152 -21.02 3.09 7.16
CA THR A 152 -20.64 2.08 8.16
C THR A 152 -19.14 1.81 8.12
N LEU A 153 -18.35 2.88 8.24
CA LEU A 153 -16.90 2.78 8.24
C LEU A 153 -16.38 2.03 9.48
N GLY A 154 -15.48 1.10 9.25
CA GLY A 154 -14.79 0.34 10.28
C GLY A 154 -13.35 0.81 10.49
N ARG A 155 -12.52 -0.10 10.99
CA ARG A 155 -11.07 0.07 11.18
C ARG A 155 -10.31 -0.94 10.30
N PRO A 156 -9.11 -0.60 9.82
CA PRO A 156 -8.27 -1.54 9.08
C PRO A 156 -7.82 -2.70 9.98
N ASP A 157 -7.65 -3.89 9.42
CA ASP A 157 -7.28 -5.10 10.17
C ASP A 157 -5.78 -5.40 10.04
N ARG A 158 -5.03 -5.05 11.07
CA ARG A 158 -3.57 -5.24 11.12
C ARG A 158 -3.16 -6.69 10.94
N ARG A 159 -3.95 -7.66 11.43
CA ARG A 159 -3.58 -9.08 11.38
C ARG A 159 -3.61 -9.62 9.96
N GLN A 160 -4.52 -9.11 9.13
CA GLN A 160 -4.57 -9.49 7.71
C GLN A 160 -3.37 -8.93 6.95
N ALA A 161 -3.00 -7.68 7.21
CA ALA A 161 -1.80 -7.08 6.62
C ALA A 161 -0.52 -7.81 7.05
N GLU A 162 -0.38 -8.16 8.33
CA GLU A 162 0.75 -8.92 8.87
C GLU A 162 0.85 -10.32 8.27
N SER A 163 -0.29 -10.94 7.91
CA SER A 163 -0.28 -12.24 7.23
C SER A 163 0.31 -12.16 5.82
N VAL A 164 0.12 -11.04 5.12
CA VAL A 164 0.72 -10.80 3.79
C VAL A 164 2.21 -10.50 3.93
N ASP A 165 2.59 -9.65 4.89
CA ASP A 165 4.00 -9.36 5.18
C ASP A 165 4.77 -10.65 5.51
N ALA A 166 4.20 -11.51 6.35
CA ALA A 166 4.80 -12.81 6.71
C ALA A 166 4.95 -13.74 5.50
N ARG A 167 3.93 -13.83 4.63
CA ARG A 167 4.00 -14.62 3.39
C ARG A 167 5.10 -14.10 2.49
N ALA A 168 5.13 -12.79 2.24
CA ALA A 168 6.13 -12.18 1.38
C ALA A 168 7.56 -12.43 1.91
N GLU A 169 7.77 -12.28 3.21
CA GLU A 169 9.07 -12.52 3.82
C GLU A 169 9.51 -13.99 3.72
N LEU A 170 8.58 -14.94 3.95
CA LEU A 170 8.86 -16.36 3.76
C LEU A 170 9.24 -16.68 2.30
N ASP A 171 8.46 -16.17 1.35
CA ASP A 171 8.71 -16.36 -0.08
C ASP A 171 10.08 -15.80 -0.47
N LEU A 172 10.45 -14.61 0.02
CA LEU A 172 11.75 -13.99 -0.21
C LEU A 172 12.90 -14.82 0.38
N ARG A 173 12.79 -15.22 1.65
CA ARG A 173 13.85 -15.97 2.36
C ARG A 173 14.06 -17.34 1.77
N VAL A 174 12.99 -18.12 1.59
CA VAL A 174 13.06 -19.48 1.05
C VAL A 174 13.44 -19.43 -0.43
N GLY A 175 12.77 -18.59 -1.22
CA GLY A 175 13.04 -18.46 -2.65
C GLY A 175 14.50 -18.05 -2.91
N ALA A 176 15.00 -17.01 -2.25
CA ALA A 176 16.37 -16.54 -2.48
C ALA A 176 17.43 -17.53 -1.98
N SER A 177 17.26 -18.11 -0.79
CA SER A 177 18.24 -19.06 -0.24
C SER A 177 18.37 -20.32 -1.11
N PHE A 178 17.25 -20.97 -1.44
CA PHE A 178 17.27 -22.17 -2.28
C PHE A 178 17.68 -21.89 -3.71
N SER A 179 17.25 -20.77 -4.29
CA SER A 179 17.66 -20.40 -5.66
C SER A 179 19.16 -20.12 -5.74
N ARG A 180 19.73 -19.39 -4.77
CA ARG A 180 21.19 -19.13 -4.71
C ARG A 180 21.97 -20.42 -4.50
N PHE A 181 21.52 -21.28 -3.59
CA PHE A 181 22.15 -22.56 -3.34
C PHE A 181 22.19 -23.43 -4.60
N GLN A 182 21.04 -23.64 -5.24
CA GLN A 182 20.95 -24.47 -6.46
C GLN A 182 21.77 -23.88 -7.60
N SER A 183 21.64 -22.56 -7.84
CA SER A 183 22.40 -21.88 -8.88
C SER A 183 23.90 -22.08 -8.67
N ARG A 184 24.44 -21.83 -7.47
CA ARG A 184 25.88 -22.01 -7.17
C ARG A 184 26.32 -23.48 -7.24
N PHE A 185 25.49 -24.40 -6.74
CA PHE A 185 25.83 -25.82 -6.69
C PHE A 185 25.92 -26.45 -8.09
N PHE A 186 25.07 -26.02 -9.02
CA PHE A 186 25.01 -26.58 -10.37
C PHE A 186 25.79 -25.79 -11.42
N GLN A 187 26.19 -24.56 -11.13
CA GLN A 187 27.01 -23.74 -12.03
C GLN A 187 28.32 -24.46 -12.40
N GLY A 188 28.57 -24.61 -13.70
CA GLY A 188 29.78 -25.26 -14.22
C GLY A 188 29.86 -26.78 -14.01
N ARG A 189 28.84 -27.41 -13.40
CA ARG A 189 28.82 -28.86 -13.12
C ARG A 189 28.34 -29.70 -14.30
N TYR A 190 27.55 -29.11 -15.20
CA TYR A 190 26.98 -29.79 -16.36
C TYR A 190 27.22 -28.98 -17.63
N ALA A 191 27.83 -29.62 -18.64
CA ALA A 191 28.24 -28.97 -19.89
C ALA A 191 27.07 -28.46 -20.77
N GLY A 192 25.83 -28.86 -20.48
CA GLY A 192 24.62 -28.44 -21.20
C GLY A 192 23.64 -27.64 -20.33
N LEU A 193 24.02 -27.28 -19.10
CA LEU A 193 23.22 -26.39 -18.27
C LEU A 193 23.76 -24.98 -18.49
N ASP A 194 23.00 -24.14 -19.18
CA ASP A 194 23.35 -22.73 -19.32
C ASP A 194 23.56 -22.14 -17.92
N GLY A 195 24.62 -21.34 -17.75
CA GLY A 195 25.02 -20.74 -16.46
C GLY A 195 24.05 -19.69 -15.91
N GLY A 196 22.77 -19.78 -16.26
CA GLY A 196 21.68 -18.96 -15.75
C GLY A 196 21.23 -19.34 -14.35
N VAL A 197 20.31 -18.53 -13.80
CA VAL A 197 19.76 -18.71 -12.46
C VAL A 197 18.77 -19.88 -12.46
N LEU A 198 18.97 -20.80 -11.52
CA LEU A 198 17.98 -21.82 -11.17
C LEU A 198 17.13 -21.30 -10.01
N SER A 199 15.83 -21.13 -10.24
CA SER A 199 14.89 -20.64 -9.22
C SER A 199 14.12 -21.79 -8.56
N TYR A 200 13.87 -21.65 -7.25
CA TYR A 200 12.96 -22.48 -6.46
C TYR A 200 11.60 -21.81 -6.29
#